data_AF-A0A519ZS61-F1
#
_entry.id   AF-A0A519ZS61-F1
#
_cell.length_a   1.000
_cell.length_b   1.000
_cell.length_c   1.000
_cell.angle_alpha   90.00
_cell.angle_beta   90.00
_cell.angle_gamma   90.00
#
_symmetry.space_group_name_H-M   'P 1'
#
loop_
_entity.id
_entity.type
_entity.pdbx_description
1 polymer ?
#
loop_
_entity_poly.entity_id
_entity_poly.type
_entity_poly.pdbx_seq_one_letter_code
_entity_poly.pdbx_strand_id
1 'polypeptide(L)'
;MASDNRKAGPAAFAAVAAVPAATRPALLAPGTWLDNPSLGLGQLGGANTYYFYPRYFDRQSLGYRRFRQLYLAKQKLPPSVFANQGFELLLFFGNALLQYGPAFQGALATAPAQPGAIFEGLTYPDGAHDSQTVPLLKLSNLEPQLLR
;
A
#
# COMPACT_ATOMS: atom_id res chain seq x y z
N MET A 1 -18.61 -3.48 2.54
CA MET A 1 -17.29 -3.89 2.00
C MET A 1 -17.04 -3.12 0.71
N ALA A 2 -15.94 -2.38 0.61
CA ALA A 2 -15.54 -1.79 -0.67
C ALA A 2 -15.13 -2.92 -1.63
N SER A 3 -15.60 -2.89 -2.87
CA SER A 3 -15.28 -3.94 -3.84
C SER A 3 -13.97 -3.62 -4.55
N ASP A 4 -13.01 -4.54 -4.49
CA ASP A 4 -11.75 -4.46 -5.26
C ASP A 4 -11.92 -4.72 -6.76
N ASN A 5 -13.16 -5.02 -7.20
CA ASN A 5 -13.47 -5.28 -8.59
C ASN A 5 -13.27 -4.01 -9.43
N ARG A 6 -12.30 -4.06 -10.36
CA ARG A 6 -12.02 -2.95 -11.29
C ARG A 6 -13.25 -2.51 -12.10
N LYS A 7 -14.20 -3.41 -12.38
CA LYS A 7 -15.44 -3.06 -13.10
C LYS A 7 -16.38 -2.14 -12.31
N ALA A 8 -16.26 -2.09 -10.98
CA ALA A 8 -17.05 -1.19 -10.14
C ALA A 8 -16.56 0.27 -10.22
N GLY A 9 -15.31 0.49 -10.68
CA GLY A 9 -14.69 1.81 -10.78
C GLY A 9 -15.51 2.82 -11.57
N PRO A 10 -15.79 2.57 -12.87
CA PRO A 10 -16.53 3.52 -13.71
C PRO A 10 -17.88 3.92 -13.12
N ALA A 11 -18.62 2.96 -12.56
CA ALA A 11 -19.92 3.22 -11.94
C ALA A 11 -19.79 4.09 -10.67
N ALA A 12 -18.79 3.82 -9.82
CA ALA A 12 -18.54 4.60 -8.62
C ALA A 12 -18.16 6.06 -8.96
N PHE A 13 -17.25 6.26 -9.91
CA PHE A 13 -16.88 7.60 -10.36
C PHE A 13 -18.03 8.35 -11.02
N ALA A 14 -18.87 7.67 -11.81
CA ALA A 14 -20.07 8.26 -12.41
C ALA A 14 -21.08 8.70 -11.34
N ALA A 15 -21.33 7.87 -10.33
CA ALA A 15 -22.24 8.20 -9.22
C ALA A 15 -21.74 9.42 -8.42
N VAL A 16 -20.44 9.47 -8.11
CA VAL A 16 -19.82 10.61 -7.41
C VAL A 16 -19.85 11.89 -8.25
N ALA A 17 -19.67 11.78 -9.57
CA ALA A 17 -19.72 12.92 -10.49
C ALA A 17 -21.13 13.53 -10.61
N ALA A 18 -22.18 12.71 -10.46
CA ALA A 18 -23.58 13.16 -10.47
C ALA A 18 -23.96 14.00 -9.24
N VAL A 19 -23.20 13.91 -8.15
CA VAL A 19 -23.39 14.75 -6.96
C VAL A 19 -22.79 16.14 -7.20
N PRO A 20 -23.51 17.24 -6.85
CA PRO A 20 -22.98 18.60 -6.92
C PRO A 20 -21.63 18.73 -6.22
N ALA A 21 -20.71 19.49 -6.82
CA ALA A 21 -19.33 19.62 -6.32
C ALA A 21 -19.27 20.10 -4.86
N ALA A 22 -20.20 20.97 -4.44
CA ALA A 22 -20.26 21.52 -3.09
C ALA A 22 -20.61 20.48 -1.99
N THR A 23 -21.28 19.39 -2.34
CA THR A 23 -21.75 18.35 -1.40
C THR A 23 -21.20 16.96 -1.73
N ARG A 24 -20.24 16.89 -2.66
CA ARG A 24 -19.70 15.63 -3.14
C ARG A 24 -18.90 14.92 -2.04
N PRO A 25 -19.26 13.68 -1.67
CA PRO A 25 -18.53 12.93 -0.66
C PRO A 25 -17.15 12.52 -1.17
N ALA A 26 -16.24 12.27 -0.22
CA ALA A 26 -14.96 11.65 -0.54
C ALA A 26 -15.16 10.21 -1.05
N LEU A 27 -14.39 9.84 -2.06
CA LEU A 27 -14.36 8.47 -2.59
C LEU A 27 -13.10 7.78 -2.08
N LEU A 28 -13.28 6.76 -1.24
CA LEU A 28 -12.23 5.82 -0.88
C LEU A 28 -12.30 4.61 -1.83
N ALA A 29 -11.28 4.44 -2.66
CA ALA A 29 -11.20 3.45 -3.72
C ALA A 29 -10.04 2.46 -3.50
N PRO A 30 -10.14 1.23 -4.04
CA PRO A 30 -9.00 0.32 -4.10
C PRO A 30 -7.88 0.86 -4.99
N GLY A 31 -6.62 0.76 -4.55
CA GLY A 31 -5.46 1.17 -5.35
C GLY A 31 -5.35 0.42 -6.70
N THR A 32 -5.95 -0.76 -6.82
CA THR A 32 -6.01 -1.52 -8.08
C THR A 32 -6.79 -0.82 -9.19
N TRP A 33 -7.58 0.21 -8.85
CA TRP A 33 -8.29 1.04 -9.83
C TRP A 33 -7.38 2.05 -10.53
N LEU A 34 -6.21 2.35 -9.97
CA LEU A 34 -5.20 3.19 -10.64
C LEU A 34 -4.70 2.56 -11.94
N ASP A 35 -4.70 1.22 -12.02
CA ASP A 35 -4.32 0.45 -13.21
C ASP A 35 -5.52 0.15 -14.14
N ASN A 36 -6.68 0.77 -13.93
CA ASN A 36 -7.88 0.47 -14.71
C ASN A 36 -7.91 1.31 -16.01
N PRO A 37 -7.77 0.69 -17.20
CA PRO A 37 -7.75 1.43 -18.46
C PRO A 37 -9.08 2.08 -18.83
N SER A 38 -10.19 1.67 -18.20
CA SER A 38 -11.51 2.28 -18.42
C SER A 38 -11.74 3.56 -17.61
N LEU A 39 -10.80 3.96 -16.75
CA LEU A 39 -10.87 5.18 -15.95
C LEU A 39 -9.94 6.25 -16.52
N GLY A 40 -10.46 7.45 -16.75
CA GLY A 40 -9.66 8.58 -17.21
C GLY A 40 -8.84 9.20 -16.07
N LEU A 41 -7.70 9.81 -16.41
CA LEU A 41 -6.81 10.49 -15.45
C LEU A 41 -7.53 11.59 -14.66
N GLY A 42 -8.48 12.30 -15.27
CA GLY A 42 -9.30 13.30 -14.57
C GLY A 42 -10.26 12.71 -13.54
N GLN A 43 -10.74 11.47 -13.74
CA GLN A 43 -11.54 10.77 -12.73
C GLN A 43 -10.65 10.31 -11.58
N LEU A 44 -9.50 9.71 -11.91
CA LEU A 44 -8.55 9.20 -10.92
C LEU A 44 -7.93 10.33 -10.07
N GLY A 45 -7.65 11.48 -10.68
CA GLY A 45 -7.07 12.66 -10.04
C GLY A 45 -8.08 13.56 -9.32
N GLY A 46 -9.30 13.07 -9.04
CA GLY A 46 -10.34 13.85 -8.37
C GLY A 46 -9.88 14.40 -7.01
N ALA A 47 -10.23 15.65 -6.71
CA ALA A 47 -9.77 16.34 -5.50
C ALA A 47 -10.12 15.62 -4.18
N ASN A 48 -11.23 14.87 -4.16
CA ASN A 48 -11.72 14.11 -2.99
C ASN A 48 -11.61 12.59 -3.19
N THR A 49 -10.67 12.12 -4.02
CA THR A 49 -10.44 10.70 -4.27
C THR A 49 -9.19 10.21 -3.54
N TYR A 50 -9.35 9.12 -2.81
CA TYR A 50 -8.34 8.49 -1.96
C TYR A 50 -8.24 7.01 -2.30
N TYR A 51 -7.05 6.44 -2.20
CA TYR A 51 -6.80 5.05 -2.56
C TYR A 51 -6.20 4.28 -1.41
N PHE A 52 -6.87 3.23 -0.93
CA PHE A 52 -6.22 2.26 -0.05
C PHE A 52 -5.43 1.26 -0.90
N TYR A 53 -4.13 1.15 -0.65
CA TYR A 53 -3.28 0.31 -1.48
C TYR A 53 -2.25 -0.48 -0.63
N PRO A 54 -2.66 -1.62 -0.04
CA PRO A 54 -1.81 -2.44 0.83
C PRO A 54 -0.48 -2.91 0.22
N ARG A 55 -0.41 -2.98 -1.11
CA ARG A 55 0.79 -3.42 -1.86
C ARG A 55 1.54 -2.26 -2.50
N TYR A 56 1.21 -1.02 -2.15
CA TYR A 56 1.96 0.13 -2.64
C TYR A 56 3.35 0.16 -2.01
N PHE A 57 4.34 0.48 -2.83
CA PHE A 57 5.67 0.82 -2.40
C PHE A 57 6.26 1.82 -3.39
N ASP A 58 7.09 2.73 -2.89
CA ASP A 58 7.82 3.66 -3.74
C ASP A 58 9.00 2.94 -4.41
N ARG A 59 8.97 2.88 -5.75
CA ARG A 59 10.01 2.28 -6.57
C ARG A 59 11.32 3.07 -6.57
N GLN A 60 11.28 4.33 -6.13
CA GLN A 60 12.46 5.19 -6.01
C GLN A 60 13.04 5.17 -4.59
N SER A 61 12.34 4.59 -3.62
CA SER A 61 12.84 4.46 -2.25
C SER A 61 14.19 3.74 -2.20
N LEU A 62 15.06 4.20 -1.30
CA LEU A 62 16.40 3.63 -1.14
C LEU A 62 16.35 2.14 -0.80
N GLY A 63 15.42 1.74 0.07
CA GLY A 63 15.26 0.34 0.49
C GLY A 63 14.82 -0.57 -0.66
N TYR A 64 13.81 -0.17 -1.45
CA TYR A 64 13.43 -0.94 -2.64
C TYR A 64 14.55 -0.99 -3.69
N ARG A 65 15.23 0.14 -3.96
CA ARG A 65 16.33 0.18 -4.93
C ARG A 65 17.47 -0.75 -4.53
N ARG A 66 17.83 -0.77 -3.24
CA ARG A 66 18.85 -1.67 -2.70
C ARG A 66 18.44 -3.13 -2.82
N PHE A 67 17.22 -3.46 -2.41
CA PHE A 67 16.67 -4.82 -2.56
C PHE A 67 16.69 -5.26 -4.02
N ARG A 68 16.14 -4.45 -4.93
CA ARG A 68 16.08 -4.74 -6.37
C ARG A 68 17.47 -5.00 -6.95
N GLN A 69 18.46 -4.19 -6.59
CA GLN A 69 19.85 -4.38 -7.05
C GLN A 69 20.40 -5.75 -6.64
N LEU A 70 20.27 -6.11 -5.37
CA LEU A 70 20.76 -7.39 -4.83
C LEU A 70 19.99 -8.58 -5.41
N TYR A 71 18.68 -8.44 -5.56
CA TYR A 71 17.81 -9.47 -6.15
C TYR A 71 18.18 -9.74 -7.61
N LEU A 72 18.37 -8.69 -8.42
CA LEU A 72 18.80 -8.81 -9.81
C LEU A 72 20.18 -9.47 -9.94
N ALA A 73 21.12 -9.11 -9.07
CA ALA A 73 22.46 -9.69 -9.09
C ALA A 73 22.42 -11.22 -8.88
N LYS A 74 21.51 -11.69 -8.02
CA LYS A 74 21.36 -13.12 -7.65
C LYS A 74 20.44 -13.89 -8.60
N GLN A 75 19.24 -13.37 -8.87
CA GLN A 75 18.16 -14.09 -9.58
C GLN A 75 18.10 -13.77 -11.08
N LYS A 76 18.85 -12.77 -11.55
CA LYS A 76 18.91 -12.35 -12.97
C LYS A 76 17.57 -11.93 -13.56
N LEU A 77 16.59 -11.58 -12.72
CA LEU A 77 15.27 -11.08 -13.11
C LEU A 77 14.72 -10.06 -12.09
N PRO A 78 13.85 -9.12 -12.48
CA PRO A 78 13.28 -8.14 -11.55
C PRO A 78 12.41 -8.80 -10.49
N PRO A 79 12.43 -8.31 -9.23
CA PRO A 79 11.59 -8.88 -8.19
C PRO A 79 10.11 -8.67 -8.49
N SER A 80 9.32 -9.73 -8.30
CA SER A 80 7.86 -9.64 -8.31
C SER A 80 7.35 -8.97 -7.03
N VAL A 81 6.07 -8.56 -7.02
CA VAL A 81 5.42 -8.06 -5.80
C VAL A 81 5.51 -9.08 -4.66
N PHE A 82 5.40 -10.38 -4.96
CA PHE A 82 5.55 -11.45 -3.97
C PHE A 82 6.98 -11.55 -3.43
N ALA A 83 8.00 -11.34 -4.27
CA ALA A 83 9.39 -11.31 -3.83
C ALA A 83 9.65 -10.12 -2.90
N ASN A 84 9.05 -8.95 -3.18
CA ASN A 84 9.11 -7.79 -2.29
C ASN A 84 8.48 -8.11 -0.93
N GLN A 85 7.27 -8.69 -0.93
CA GLN A 85 6.56 -9.06 0.30
C GLN A 85 7.34 -10.08 1.13
N GLY A 86 7.87 -11.12 0.50
CA GLY A 86 8.68 -12.13 1.19
C GLY A 86 9.96 -11.54 1.80
N PHE A 87 10.64 -10.64 1.08
CA PHE A 87 11.82 -9.95 1.63
C PHE A 87 11.47 -9.10 2.84
N GLU A 88 10.41 -8.29 2.75
CA GLU A 88 9.93 -7.46 3.85
C GLU A 88 9.61 -8.31 5.09
N LEU A 89 8.86 -9.39 4.89
CA LEU A 89 8.42 -10.30 5.96
C LEU A 89 9.61 -10.92 6.69
N LEU A 90 10.58 -11.44 5.94
CA LEU A 90 11.78 -12.06 6.50
C LEU A 90 12.64 -11.05 7.26
N LEU A 91 12.80 -9.85 6.73
CA LEU A 91 13.57 -8.79 7.39
C LEU A 91 12.88 -8.34 8.68
N PHE A 92 11.57 -8.09 8.62
CA PHE A 92 10.77 -7.65 9.77
C PHE A 92 10.78 -8.69 10.90
N PHE A 93 10.40 -9.93 10.62
CA PHE A 93 10.36 -10.95 11.67
C PHE A 93 11.76 -11.39 12.11
N GLY A 94 12.77 -11.33 11.23
CA GLY A 94 14.16 -11.53 11.63
C GLY A 94 14.62 -10.50 12.65
N ASN A 95 14.30 -9.22 12.43
CA ASN A 95 14.58 -8.15 13.38
C ASN A 95 13.76 -8.29 14.67
N ALA A 96 12.49 -8.66 14.58
CA ALA A 96 11.64 -8.87 15.76
C ALA A 96 12.17 -10.03 16.63
N LEU A 97 12.62 -11.13 16.01
CA LEU A 97 13.26 -12.25 16.70
C LEU A 97 14.59 -11.83 17.33
N LEU A 98 15.40 -11.02 16.65
CA LEU A 98 16.65 -10.51 17.21
C LEU A 98 16.40 -9.59 18.42
N GLN A 99 15.37 -8.75 18.35
CA GLN A 99 15.06 -7.74 19.37
C GLN A 99 14.33 -8.32 20.59
N TYR A 100 13.35 -9.20 20.37
CA TYR A 100 12.44 -9.68 21.42
C TYR A 100 12.57 -11.18 21.71
N GLY A 101 13.40 -11.89 20.94
CA GLY A 101 13.55 -13.33 21.08
C GLY A 101 12.28 -14.12 20.75
N PRO A 102 12.13 -15.33 21.32
CA PRO A 102 10.96 -16.19 21.07
C PRO A 102 9.62 -15.58 21.49
N ALA A 103 9.63 -14.57 22.37
CA ALA A 103 8.43 -13.90 22.87
C ALA A 103 7.98 -12.71 21.99
N PHE A 104 8.51 -12.58 20.77
CA PHE A 104 8.27 -11.41 19.90
C PHE A 104 6.78 -11.14 19.63
N GLN A 105 5.91 -12.15 19.63
CA GLN A 105 4.48 -11.98 19.36
C GLN A 105 3.81 -11.04 20.37
N GLY A 106 4.08 -11.25 21.67
CA GLY A 106 3.54 -10.38 22.73
C GLY A 106 4.14 -8.98 22.70
N ALA A 107 5.42 -8.87 22.33
CA ALA A 107 6.07 -7.58 22.15
C ALA A 107 5.45 -6.80 20.98
N LEU A 108 5.24 -7.44 19.83
CA LEU A 108 4.64 -6.82 18.65
C LEU A 108 3.19 -6.36 18.88
N ALA A 109 2.43 -7.06 19.73
CA ALA A 109 1.07 -6.69 20.11
C ALA A 109 0.96 -5.28 20.72
N THR A 110 2.05 -4.78 21.31
CA THR A 110 2.11 -3.47 21.96
C THR A 110 3.13 -2.52 21.31
N ALA A 111 3.83 -2.99 20.28
CA ALA A 111 4.84 -2.20 19.60
C ALA A 111 4.19 -1.14 18.71
N PRO A 112 4.80 0.06 18.59
CA PRO A 112 4.36 1.03 17.59
C PRO A 112 4.60 0.48 16.18
N ALA A 113 3.90 1.07 15.21
CA ALA A 113 4.14 0.77 13.80
C ALA A 113 5.61 0.99 13.44
N GLN A 114 6.20 0.00 12.79
CA GLN A 114 7.61 0.03 12.40
C GLN A 114 7.73 0.36 10.91
N PRO A 115 8.66 1.25 10.52
CA PRO A 115 8.88 1.58 9.13
C PRO A 115 9.36 0.34 8.36
N GLY A 116 8.86 0.20 7.13
CA GLY A 116 9.24 -0.91 6.26
C GLY A 116 10.51 -0.59 5.47
N ALA A 117 11.17 -1.63 4.96
CA ALA A 117 12.30 -1.48 4.05
C ALA A 117 11.85 -1.20 2.61
N ILE A 118 10.76 -1.84 2.18
CA ILE A 118 10.16 -1.67 0.86
C ILE A 118 8.79 -1.00 0.98
N PHE A 119 7.94 -1.50 1.88
CA PHE A 119 6.59 -0.98 2.09
C PHE A 119 6.59 0.13 3.16
N GLU A 120 5.44 0.80 3.35
CA GLU A 120 5.31 1.90 4.32
C GLU A 120 5.71 1.47 5.74
N GLY A 121 5.29 0.27 6.16
CA GLY A 121 5.55 -0.26 7.48
C GLY A 121 4.70 -1.46 7.81
N LEU A 122 4.96 -2.03 8.99
CA LEU A 122 4.15 -3.09 9.56
C LEU A 122 3.80 -2.80 11.02
N THR A 123 2.61 -3.24 11.41
CA THR A 123 2.15 -3.19 12.79
C THR A 123 1.22 -4.36 13.06
N TYR A 124 1.31 -4.95 14.24
CA TYR A 124 0.54 -6.12 14.65
C TYR A 124 -0.12 -5.87 16.02
N PRO A 125 -0.94 -4.82 16.16
CA PRO A 125 -1.53 -4.45 17.43
C PRO A 125 -2.45 -5.56 17.96
N ASP A 126 -2.55 -5.67 19.28
CA ASP A 126 -3.52 -6.55 19.97
C ASP A 126 -3.44 -8.03 19.53
N GLY A 127 -2.25 -8.48 19.10
CA GLY A 127 -2.02 -9.85 18.66
C GLY A 127 -2.56 -10.16 17.27
N ALA A 128 -2.77 -9.14 16.42
CA ALA A 128 -3.19 -9.33 15.04
C ALA A 128 -2.28 -10.33 14.30
N HIS A 129 -2.88 -11.14 13.43
CA HIS A 129 -2.16 -12.15 12.63
C HIS A 129 -1.66 -11.60 11.29
N ASP A 130 -2.22 -10.48 10.84
CA ASP A 130 -1.83 -9.76 9.64
C ASP A 130 -1.40 -8.34 10.00
N SER A 131 -0.52 -7.75 9.18
CA SER A 131 -0.15 -6.34 9.34
C SER A 131 -1.37 -5.45 9.16
N GLN A 132 -1.62 -4.56 10.11
CA GLN A 132 -2.72 -3.59 10.07
C GLN A 132 -2.32 -2.27 9.39
N THR A 133 -1.17 -2.22 8.73
CA THR A 133 -0.74 -1.04 7.97
C THR A 133 -1.45 -1.00 6.61
N VAL A 134 -2.25 0.04 6.37
CA VAL A 134 -2.96 0.25 5.11
C VAL A 134 -2.57 1.61 4.53
N PRO A 135 -1.66 1.65 3.55
CA PRO A 135 -1.26 2.87 2.87
C PRO A 135 -2.45 3.54 2.20
N LEU A 136 -2.62 4.83 2.48
CA LEU A 136 -3.57 5.69 1.79
C LEU A 136 -2.81 6.58 0.81
N LEU A 137 -3.27 6.62 -0.43
CA LEU A 137 -2.68 7.41 -1.49
C LEU A 137 -3.65 8.46 -2.00
N LYS A 138 -3.10 9.54 -2.54
CA LYS A 138 -3.79 10.52 -3.36
C LYS A 138 -2.97 10.78 -4.62
N LEU A 139 -3.63 11.03 -5.73
CA LEU A 139 -2.93 11.48 -6.93
C LEU A 139 -2.69 12.99 -6.85
N SER A 140 -1.42 13.39 -6.87
CA SER A 140 -1.00 14.79 -6.98
C SER A 140 -0.21 14.92 -8.28
N ASN A 141 -0.62 15.82 -9.18
CA ASN A 141 -0.06 15.91 -10.53
C ASN A 141 -0.04 14.56 -11.28
N LEU A 142 -1.07 13.74 -11.05
CA LEU A 142 -1.21 12.38 -11.62
C LEU A 142 -0.18 11.36 -11.11
N GLU A 143 0.60 11.70 -10.08
CA GLU A 143 1.51 10.78 -9.42
C GLU A 143 0.94 10.33 -8.05
N PRO A 144 1.05 9.04 -7.71
CA PRO A 144 0.59 8.56 -6.41
C PRO A 144 1.50 9.07 -5.30
N GLN A 145 0.92 9.82 -4.38
CA GLN A 145 1.57 10.29 -3.16
C GLN A 145 0.92 9.64 -1.95
N LEU A 146 1.76 9.19 -1.02
CA LEU A 146 1.34 8.64 0.25
C LEU A 146 0.81 9.77 1.16
N LEU A 147 -0.32 9.52 1.81
CA LEU A 147 -0.89 10.42 2.80
C LEU A 147 -0.26 10.14 4.17
N ARG A 148 0.25 11.19 4.81
CA ARG A 148 0.86 11.16 6.15
C ARG A 148 0.19 12.19 7.04
#